data_AF-A0A813M0E0-F1
#
_entry.id   AF-A0A813M0E0-F1
#
_cell.length_a   1.000
_cell.length_b   1.000
_cell.length_c   1.000
_cell.angle_alpha   90.00
_cell.angle_beta   90.00
_cell.angle_gamma   90.00
#
_symmetry.space_group_name_H-M   'P 1'
#
loop_
_entity.id
_entity.type
_entity.pdbx_description
1 polymer ?
#
loop_
_entity_poly.entity_id
_entity_poly.type
_entity_poly.pdbx_seq_one_letter_code
_entity_poly.pdbx_strand_id
1 'polypeptide(L)'
;LVNSDLLLDYYTQDTIWHNPDARDEVVMPDKKPLPSLLSGGQQQPQQQPQQQRQQQQQEASSATGQEVQEQPRAFVPRELSDQVFLELFHQRRLPCWGHEAKLRAIWLLLQSEGRRQGGTGRVFASLQQVEGSMHNVTESYFWIQMVTYCGARMGDTTASFFAEFIRHGYCKVLLDPGLLYSHYSEDLLVKGASDFNLPDKKPLPNLVR
;
A
#
# COMPACT_ATOMS: atom_id res chain seq x y z
N LEU A 1 -10.94 -7.08 3.18
CA LEU A 1 -10.44 -5.88 2.48
C LEU A 1 -10.85 -4.68 3.30
N VAL A 2 -9.97 -4.21 4.18
CA VAL A 2 -10.21 -2.97 4.94
C VAL A 2 -9.51 -1.87 4.16
N ASN A 3 -10.27 -0.93 3.61
CA ASN A 3 -9.75 0.18 2.81
C ASN A 3 -8.99 1.13 3.74
N SER A 4 -7.67 1.03 3.78
CA SER A 4 -6.81 1.91 4.57
C SER A 4 -7.00 3.40 4.22
N ASP A 5 -7.44 3.68 2.99
CA ASP A 5 -7.72 5.03 2.50
C ASP A 5 -9.03 5.63 3.05
N LEU A 6 -9.94 4.80 3.60
CA LEU A 6 -11.21 5.26 4.14
C LEU A 6 -11.00 6.26 5.29
N LEU A 7 -9.95 6.07 6.10
CA LEU A 7 -9.60 6.98 7.19
C LEU A 7 -9.27 8.39 6.69
N LEU A 8 -8.60 8.51 5.54
CA LEU A 8 -8.20 9.81 4.97
C LEU A 8 -9.37 10.60 4.37
N ASP A 9 -10.52 9.95 4.16
CA ASP A 9 -11.76 10.62 3.74
C ASP A 9 -12.41 11.42 4.88
N TYR A 10 -12.22 10.98 6.13
CA TYR A 10 -12.84 11.57 7.32
C TYR A 10 -11.86 12.35 8.18
N TYR A 11 -10.56 12.00 8.17
CA TYR A 11 -9.55 12.60 9.03
C TYR A 11 -8.38 13.23 8.27
N THR A 12 -7.80 14.31 8.77
CA THR A 12 -6.49 14.80 8.28
C THR A 12 -5.34 13.91 8.74
N GLN A 13 -4.22 13.99 8.01
CA GLN A 13 -3.00 13.27 8.37
C GLN A 13 -2.46 13.74 9.72
N ASP A 14 -2.59 15.02 10.06
CA ASP A 14 -2.17 15.55 11.36
C ASP A 14 -3.01 14.97 12.50
N THR A 15 -4.33 14.86 12.31
CA THR A 15 -5.22 14.27 13.32
C THR A 15 -4.98 12.78 13.53
N ILE A 16 -4.61 12.01 12.50
CA ILE A 16 -4.35 10.57 12.65
C ILE A 16 -2.92 10.28 13.12
N TRP A 17 -1.92 10.95 12.54
CA TRP A 17 -0.52 10.55 12.68
C TRP A 17 0.27 11.43 13.65
N HIS A 18 -0.14 12.68 13.84
CA HIS A 18 0.57 13.66 14.67
C HIS A 18 -0.16 14.01 15.97
N ASN A 19 -1.42 13.60 16.14
CA ASN A 19 -2.14 13.74 17.39
C ASN A 19 -1.79 12.59 18.36
N PRO A 20 -1.11 12.85 19.49
CA PRO A 20 -0.81 11.81 20.48
C PRO A 20 -2.08 11.21 21.09
N ASP A 21 -3.15 12.00 21.24
CA ASP A 21 -4.42 11.56 21.83
C ASP A 21 -5.14 10.53 20.94
N ALA A 22 -4.87 10.54 19.63
CA ALA A 22 -5.44 9.58 18.68
C ALA A 22 -4.92 8.14 18.88
N ARG A 23 -3.92 7.94 19.75
CA ARG A 23 -3.42 6.61 20.13
C ARG A 23 -4.23 5.97 21.25
N ASP A 24 -4.76 6.79 22.15
CA ASP A 24 -5.35 6.35 23.42
C ASP A 24 -6.87 6.64 23.49
N GLU A 25 -7.39 7.60 22.71
CA GLU A 25 -8.78 8.05 22.76
C GLU A 25 -9.49 8.06 21.39
N VAL A 26 -10.82 8.05 21.43
CA VAL A 26 -11.66 8.20 20.23
C VAL A 26 -11.66 9.67 19.81
N VAL A 27 -10.86 9.99 18.81
CA VAL A 27 -10.81 11.32 18.20
C VAL A 27 -11.89 11.44 17.11
N MET A 28 -12.63 12.54 17.12
CA MET A 28 -13.68 12.80 16.13
C MET A 28 -13.10 13.26 14.79
N PRO A 29 -13.73 12.93 13.65
CA PRO A 29 -13.22 13.32 12.35
C PRO A 29 -13.34 14.81 12.07
N ASP A 30 -12.29 15.37 11.48
CA ASP A 30 -12.12 16.78 11.20
C ASP A 30 -12.45 17.17 9.74
N LYS A 31 -12.51 16.21 8.81
CA LYS A 31 -12.91 16.48 7.41
C LYS A 31 -14.40 16.28 7.16
N LYS A 32 -14.95 15.14 7.59
CA LYS A 32 -16.35 14.75 7.30
C LYS A 32 -16.94 14.01 8.50
N PRO A 33 -18.24 14.20 8.80
CA PRO A 33 -18.89 13.41 9.83
C PRO A 33 -18.94 11.94 9.41
N LEU A 34 -18.86 11.03 10.39
CA LEU A 34 -19.01 9.60 10.12
C LEU A 34 -20.42 9.32 9.56
N PRO A 35 -20.57 8.33 8.67
CA PRO A 35 -21.88 7.92 8.19
C PRO A 35 -22.73 7.43 9.37
N SER A 36 -23.70 8.22 9.78
CA SER A 36 -24.66 7.82 10.80
C SER A 36 -25.64 6.81 10.21
N LEU A 37 -25.76 5.63 10.85
CA LEU A 37 -26.80 4.65 10.53
C LEU A 37 -28.22 5.15 10.89
N LEU A 38 -28.28 6.24 11.66
CA LEU A 38 -29.50 6.96 11.97
C LEU A 38 -29.70 8.09 10.94
N SER A 39 -30.26 7.76 9.77
CA SER A 39 -31.26 8.57 9.04
C SER A 39 -31.36 8.18 7.57
N GLY A 40 -32.29 7.26 7.27
CA GLY A 40 -33.15 7.41 6.09
C GLY A 40 -34.15 8.54 6.34
N GLY A 41 -33.66 9.77 6.40
CA GLY A 41 -34.44 10.95 6.77
C GLY A 41 -33.70 12.22 6.37
N GLN A 42 -34.36 13.02 5.54
CA GLN A 42 -33.88 14.28 4.97
C GLN A 42 -33.18 15.17 6.00
N GLN A 43 -31.99 15.69 5.67
CA GLN A 43 -31.48 16.89 6.31
C GLN A 43 -31.73 18.08 5.39
N GLN A 44 -32.81 18.79 5.68
CA GLN A 44 -32.99 20.20 5.33
C GLN A 44 -31.83 21.01 5.92
N PRO A 45 -31.36 22.07 5.24
CA PRO A 45 -30.39 23.00 5.81
C PRO A 45 -31.03 23.71 7.01
N GLN A 46 -30.55 23.42 8.22
CA GLN A 46 -30.89 24.19 9.41
C GLN A 46 -30.22 25.56 9.32
N GLN A 47 -31.08 26.57 9.22
CA GLN A 47 -30.76 27.98 9.29
C GLN A 47 -30.16 28.31 10.66
N GLN A 48 -28.96 28.89 10.69
CA GLN A 48 -28.45 29.57 11.87
C GLN A 48 -29.11 30.97 11.96
N PRO A 49 -29.49 31.44 13.16
CA PRO A 49 -30.00 32.80 13.34
C PRO A 49 -28.94 33.85 12.99
N GLN A 50 -29.26 34.68 11.99
CA GLN A 50 -28.58 35.94 11.70
C GLN A 50 -28.83 36.94 12.83
N GLN A 51 -27.92 37.06 13.79
CA GLN A 51 -27.78 38.25 14.63
C GLN A 51 -26.46 38.19 15.41
N GLN A 52 -25.34 38.57 14.77
CA GLN A 52 -24.14 39.18 15.42
C GLN A 52 -22.90 39.34 14.52
N ARG A 53 -23.00 39.20 13.18
CA ARG A 53 -21.81 39.31 12.30
C ARG A 53 -21.56 40.68 11.65
N GLN A 54 -22.18 41.76 12.13
CA GLN A 54 -22.09 43.09 11.49
C GLN A 54 -21.18 44.14 12.17
N GLN A 55 -20.32 43.78 13.13
CA GLN A 55 -19.44 44.79 13.78
C GLN A 55 -17.94 44.49 13.84
N GLN A 56 -17.41 43.46 13.18
CA GLN A 56 -15.96 43.31 13.02
C GLN A 56 -15.62 42.98 11.56
N GLN A 57 -15.88 43.94 10.70
CA GLN A 57 -15.40 43.95 9.32
C GLN A 57 -14.83 45.34 9.04
N GLN A 58 -13.83 45.72 9.82
CA GLN A 58 -13.00 46.93 9.63
C GLN A 58 -11.84 46.85 10.62
N GLU A 59 -10.85 46.02 10.32
CA GLU A 59 -9.44 46.13 10.74
C GLU A 59 -8.72 44.87 10.24
N ALA A 60 -7.51 45.04 9.70
CA ALA A 60 -6.64 44.02 9.09
C ALA A 60 -6.80 43.75 7.57
N SER A 61 -7.01 44.82 6.79
CA SER A 61 -6.18 44.98 5.59
C SER A 61 -4.77 45.35 6.04
N SER A 62 -3.83 44.40 6.05
CA SER A 62 -2.37 44.59 5.87
C SER A 62 -1.60 43.37 6.37
N ALA A 63 -1.13 42.53 5.45
CA ALA A 63 0.14 41.78 5.49
C ALA A 63 0.05 40.66 4.45
N THR A 64 0.60 40.87 3.26
CA THR A 64 1.88 40.28 2.85
C THR A 64 1.64 38.96 2.12
N GLY A 65 1.89 38.99 0.81
CA GLY A 65 1.70 37.85 -0.07
C GLY A 65 2.62 36.69 0.24
N GLN A 66 2.14 35.51 -0.15
CA GLN A 66 2.93 34.48 -0.79
C GLN A 66 1.94 33.57 -1.54
N GLU A 67 1.98 33.67 -2.87
CA GLU A 67 1.37 32.70 -3.77
C GLU A 67 2.06 31.36 -3.52
N VAL A 68 1.42 30.47 -2.75
CA VAL A 68 1.78 29.07 -2.78
C VAL A 68 1.27 28.54 -4.12
N GLN A 69 2.17 28.43 -5.10
CA GLN A 69 1.93 27.59 -6.27
C GLN A 69 1.65 26.19 -5.77
N GLU A 70 0.38 25.85 -5.60
CA GLU A 70 -0.07 24.47 -5.53
C GLU A 70 0.28 23.84 -6.87
N GLN A 71 1.44 23.16 -6.90
CA GLN A 71 1.73 22.21 -7.96
C GLN A 71 0.51 21.28 -8.04
N PRO A 72 -0.09 21.11 -9.23
CA PRO A 72 -1.22 20.21 -9.37
C PRO A 72 -0.76 18.85 -8.89
N ARG A 73 -1.36 18.35 -7.79
CA ARG A 73 -1.18 16.96 -7.37
C ARG A 73 -1.50 16.13 -8.59
N ALA A 74 -0.47 15.55 -9.19
CA ALA A 74 -0.61 14.73 -10.37
C ALA A 74 -1.71 13.72 -10.06
N PHE A 75 -2.78 13.77 -10.86
CA PHE A 75 -3.82 12.76 -10.82
C PHE A 75 -3.13 11.44 -11.13
N VAL A 76 -2.78 10.68 -10.09
CA VAL A 76 -2.18 9.37 -10.27
C VAL A 76 -3.34 8.47 -10.67
N PRO A 77 -3.35 7.92 -11.90
CA PRO A 77 -4.41 7.02 -12.31
C PRO A 77 -4.52 5.89 -11.28
N ARG A 78 -5.77 5.57 -10.91
CA ARG A 78 -6.08 4.52 -9.92
C ARG A 78 -5.45 3.16 -10.28
N GLU A 79 -5.18 2.95 -11.57
CA GLU A 79 -4.39 1.83 -12.07
C GLU A 79 -3.21 2.38 -12.88
N LEU A 80 -2.02 2.37 -12.28
CA LEU A 80 -0.77 2.59 -12.99
C LEU A 80 -0.57 1.48 -14.02
N SER A 81 -0.11 1.81 -15.23
CA SER A 81 0.38 0.79 -16.16
C SER A 81 1.65 0.13 -15.61
N ASP A 82 1.99 -1.07 -16.06
CA ASP A 82 3.16 -1.80 -15.56
C ASP A 82 4.48 -1.04 -15.77
N GLN A 83 4.60 -0.35 -16.91
CA GLN A 83 5.77 0.48 -17.21
C GLN A 83 5.88 1.67 -16.25
N VAL A 84 4.79 2.41 -16.05
CA VAL A 84 4.77 3.57 -15.15
C VAL A 84 4.98 3.13 -13.69
N PHE A 85 4.41 1.98 -13.32
CA PHE A 85 4.62 1.38 -12.01
C PHE A 85 6.10 1.06 -11.77
N LEU A 86 6.78 0.39 -12.70
CA LEU A 86 8.21 0.05 -12.58
C LEU A 86 9.09 1.30 -12.55
N GLU A 87 8.76 2.32 -13.32
CA GLU A 87 9.46 3.59 -13.30
C GLU A 87 9.37 4.27 -11.93
N LEU A 88 8.15 4.43 -11.39
CA LEU A 88 7.94 5.02 -10.07
C LEU A 88 8.55 4.17 -8.95
N PHE A 89 8.52 2.84 -9.09
CA PHE A 89 9.14 1.89 -8.17
C PHE A 89 10.66 2.12 -8.09
N HIS A 90 11.37 2.14 -9.22
CA HIS A 90 12.80 2.38 -9.24
C HIS A 90 13.19 3.79 -8.76
N GLN A 91 12.32 4.79 -9.00
CA GLN A 91 12.52 6.15 -8.50
C GLN A 91 12.15 6.33 -7.02
N ARG A 92 11.57 5.32 -6.35
CA ARG A 92 11.01 5.42 -4.99
C ARG A 92 9.94 6.51 -4.86
N ARG A 93 9.11 6.65 -5.89
CA ARG A 93 8.02 7.65 -5.98
C ARG A 93 6.64 7.00 -6.07
N LEU A 94 6.52 5.72 -5.74
CA LEU A 94 5.21 5.08 -5.63
C LEU A 94 4.38 5.80 -4.55
N PRO A 95 3.09 6.05 -4.79
CA PRO A 95 2.22 6.74 -3.84
C PRO A 95 2.03 5.92 -2.55
N CYS A 96 2.12 4.59 -2.65
CA CYS A 96 2.11 3.67 -1.51
C CYS A 96 3.04 2.47 -1.78
N TRP A 97 3.69 2.00 -0.71
CA TRP A 97 4.48 0.77 -0.70
C TRP A 97 3.88 -0.21 0.31
N GLY A 98 3.12 -1.18 -0.20
CA GLY A 98 2.45 -2.19 0.60
C GLY A 98 2.57 -3.58 -0.03
N HIS A 99 1.92 -4.56 0.60
CA HIS A 99 2.02 -5.98 0.20
C HIS A 99 1.71 -6.22 -1.29
N GLU A 100 0.61 -5.67 -1.80
CA GLU A 100 0.24 -5.83 -3.21
C GLU A 100 1.25 -5.18 -4.17
N ALA A 101 1.77 -4.00 -3.82
CA ALA A 101 2.82 -3.34 -4.61
C ALA A 101 4.11 -4.16 -4.64
N LYS A 102 4.49 -4.78 -3.51
CA LYS A 102 5.63 -5.70 -3.44
C LYS A 102 5.43 -6.90 -4.36
N LEU A 103 4.27 -7.57 -4.29
CA LEU A 103 3.94 -8.70 -5.16
C LEU A 103 3.95 -8.31 -6.64
N ARG A 104 3.42 -7.12 -6.98
CA ARG A 104 3.41 -6.60 -8.35
C ARG A 104 4.83 -6.37 -8.86
N ALA A 105 5.70 -5.76 -8.07
CA ALA A 105 7.10 -5.56 -8.42
C ALA A 105 7.83 -6.88 -8.65
N ILE A 106 7.64 -7.85 -7.75
CA ILE A 106 8.21 -9.20 -7.89
C ILE A 106 7.72 -9.86 -9.19
N TRP A 107 6.40 -9.86 -9.44
CA TRP A 107 5.83 -10.48 -10.63
C TRP A 107 6.37 -9.85 -11.92
N LEU A 108 6.41 -8.53 -12.01
CA LEU A 108 6.88 -7.82 -13.20
C LEU A 108 8.37 -8.09 -13.49
N LEU A 109 9.23 -8.03 -12.47
CA LEU A 109 10.66 -8.29 -12.64
C LEU A 109 10.95 -9.75 -13.00
N LEU A 110 10.14 -10.70 -12.50
CA LEU A 110 10.27 -12.11 -12.88
C LEU A 110 9.75 -12.38 -14.30
N GLN A 111 8.74 -11.65 -14.78
CA GLN A 111 8.25 -11.75 -16.15
C GLN A 111 9.26 -11.18 -17.15
N SER A 112 9.94 -10.07 -16.83
CA SER A 112 10.87 -9.43 -17.75
C SER A 112 12.18 -10.20 -17.94
N GLU A 113 12.73 -10.74 -16.86
CA GLU A 113 14.08 -11.34 -16.86
C GLU A 113 14.07 -12.85 -16.65
N GLY A 114 12.94 -13.45 -16.30
CA GLY A 114 12.85 -14.87 -15.96
C GLY A 114 13.58 -15.21 -14.64
N ARG A 115 13.00 -16.12 -13.86
CA ARG A 115 13.55 -16.45 -12.54
C ARG A 115 15.01 -16.92 -12.56
N ARG A 116 15.36 -17.79 -13.52
CA ARG A 116 16.67 -18.45 -13.64
C ARG A 116 17.71 -17.68 -14.47
N GLN A 117 17.34 -16.56 -15.09
CA GLN A 117 18.22 -15.80 -15.98
C GLN A 117 18.65 -14.44 -15.37
N GLY A 118 18.50 -14.27 -14.06
CA GLY A 118 18.91 -13.06 -13.35
C GLY A 118 17.76 -12.36 -12.60
N GLY A 119 16.51 -12.63 -12.97
CA GLY A 119 15.34 -11.96 -12.39
C GLY A 119 15.25 -12.09 -10.86
N THR A 120 15.68 -13.23 -10.28
CA THR A 120 15.75 -13.37 -8.81
C THR A 120 16.69 -12.35 -8.19
N GLY A 121 17.91 -12.21 -8.73
CA GLY A 121 18.89 -11.23 -8.23
C GLY A 121 18.43 -9.80 -8.44
N ARG A 122 17.77 -9.51 -9.57
CA ARG A 122 17.16 -8.21 -9.84
C ARG A 122 16.07 -7.87 -8.81
N VAL A 123 15.19 -8.81 -8.50
CA VAL A 123 14.16 -8.60 -7.46
C VAL A 123 14.81 -8.27 -6.12
N PHE A 124 15.79 -9.05 -5.68
CA PHE A 124 16.50 -8.75 -4.42
C PHE A 124 17.14 -7.37 -4.43
N ALA A 125 17.88 -7.02 -5.49
CA ALA A 125 18.52 -5.71 -5.60
C ALA A 125 17.51 -4.56 -5.55
N SER A 126 16.40 -4.69 -6.29
CA SER A 126 15.36 -3.67 -6.33
C SER A 126 14.62 -3.54 -5.00
N LEU A 127 14.26 -4.66 -4.34
CA LEU A 127 13.61 -4.62 -3.03
C LEU A 127 14.53 -4.03 -1.96
N GLN A 128 15.81 -4.42 -1.94
CA GLN A 128 16.81 -3.85 -1.03
C GLN A 128 16.98 -2.33 -1.23
N GLN A 129 16.92 -1.85 -2.48
CA GLN A 129 17.00 -0.42 -2.79
C GLN A 129 15.79 0.37 -2.28
N VAL A 130 14.59 -0.21 -2.36
CA VAL A 130 13.32 0.45 -1.97
C VAL A 130 13.09 0.35 -0.46
N GLU A 131 13.32 -0.80 0.15
CA GLU A 131 13.05 -1.08 1.56
C GLU A 131 14.20 -0.68 2.49
N GLY A 132 15.43 -0.62 1.97
CA GLY A 132 16.60 -0.22 2.73
C GLY A 132 16.81 -1.10 3.97
N SER A 133 16.87 -0.49 5.15
CA SER A 133 17.04 -1.21 6.43
C SER A 133 15.87 -2.12 6.81
N MET A 134 14.71 -1.93 6.21
CA MET A 134 13.53 -2.78 6.43
C MET A 134 13.50 -4.00 5.51
N HIS A 135 14.48 -4.13 4.60
CA HIS A 135 14.54 -5.28 3.71
C HIS A 135 14.79 -6.56 4.51
N ASN A 136 14.02 -7.60 4.21
CA ASN A 136 14.19 -8.91 4.80
C ASN A 136 14.43 -9.94 3.69
N VAL A 137 15.64 -10.52 3.70
CA VAL A 137 16.08 -11.47 2.66
C VAL A 137 15.20 -12.73 2.66
N THR A 138 14.86 -13.25 3.84
CA THR A 138 14.02 -14.44 3.98
C THR A 138 12.59 -14.20 3.48
N GLU A 139 11.98 -13.08 3.88
CA GLU A 139 10.65 -12.67 3.41
C GLU A 139 10.65 -12.48 1.88
N SER A 140 11.67 -11.81 1.34
CA SER A 140 11.77 -11.55 -0.09
C SER A 140 11.90 -12.85 -0.89
N TYR A 141 12.73 -13.78 -0.41
CA TYR A 141 12.84 -15.11 -1.00
C TYR A 141 11.49 -15.85 -0.98
N PHE A 142 10.78 -15.79 0.15
CA PHE A 142 9.47 -16.41 0.30
C PHE A 142 8.50 -15.91 -0.76
N TRP A 143 8.35 -14.59 -0.92
CA TRP A 143 7.42 -14.04 -1.90
C TRP A 143 7.84 -14.32 -3.34
N ILE A 144 9.15 -14.30 -3.66
CA ILE A 144 9.66 -14.75 -4.97
C ILE A 144 9.25 -16.20 -5.23
N GLN A 145 9.42 -17.10 -4.25
CA GLN A 145 9.04 -18.50 -4.37
C GLN A 145 7.55 -18.65 -4.60
N MET A 146 6.71 -17.94 -3.83
CA MET A 146 5.26 -18.05 -3.91
C MET A 146 4.70 -17.49 -5.22
N VAL A 147 5.19 -16.34 -5.69
CA VAL A 147 4.81 -15.77 -7.00
C VAL A 147 5.20 -16.73 -8.12
N THR A 148 6.40 -17.30 -8.07
CA THR A 148 6.86 -18.28 -9.08
C THR A 148 5.99 -19.54 -9.05
N TYR A 149 5.68 -20.06 -7.87
CA TYR A 149 4.85 -21.24 -7.70
C TYR A 149 3.46 -21.05 -8.29
N CYS A 150 2.83 -19.92 -7.98
CA CYS A 150 1.56 -19.53 -8.55
C CYS A 150 1.63 -19.41 -10.09
N GLY A 151 2.67 -18.75 -10.62
CA GLY A 151 2.89 -18.66 -12.07
C GLY A 151 3.06 -20.03 -12.74
N ALA A 152 3.87 -20.91 -12.17
CA ALA A 152 4.06 -22.27 -12.69
C ALA A 152 2.77 -23.10 -12.67
N ARG A 153 1.89 -22.88 -11.67
CA ARG A 153 0.59 -23.56 -11.60
C ARG A 153 -0.45 -23.04 -12.59
N MET A 154 -0.29 -21.81 -13.08
CA MET A 154 -1.13 -21.29 -14.16
C MET A 154 -0.82 -21.94 -15.51
N GLY A 155 0.36 -22.57 -15.64
CA GLY A 155 0.78 -23.25 -16.87
C GLY A 155 0.91 -22.29 -18.04
N ASP A 156 0.34 -22.66 -19.19
CA ASP A 156 0.37 -21.84 -20.41
C ASP A 156 -0.57 -20.61 -20.34
N THR A 157 -1.39 -20.52 -19.28
CA THR A 157 -2.23 -19.35 -19.04
C THR A 157 -1.35 -18.19 -18.60
N THR A 158 -0.86 -17.42 -19.58
CA THR A 158 -0.03 -16.26 -19.32
C THR A 158 -0.95 -15.09 -19.01
N ALA A 159 -1.04 -14.72 -17.73
CA ALA A 159 -1.75 -13.51 -17.33
C ALA A 159 -1.08 -12.31 -18.03
N SER A 160 -1.87 -11.50 -18.73
CA SER A 160 -1.34 -10.34 -19.45
C SER A 160 -1.02 -9.17 -18.51
N PHE A 161 -1.66 -9.15 -17.34
CA PHE A 161 -1.52 -8.09 -16.34
C PHE A 161 -1.50 -8.66 -14.93
N PHE A 162 -0.83 -7.97 -14.00
CA PHE A 162 -0.78 -8.38 -12.60
C PHE A 162 -2.16 -8.54 -11.96
N ALA A 163 -3.11 -7.66 -12.32
CA ALA A 163 -4.48 -7.72 -11.79
C ALA A 163 -5.22 -9.02 -12.17
N GLU A 164 -4.92 -9.59 -13.33
CA GLU A 164 -5.44 -10.90 -13.75
C GLU A 164 -4.72 -12.02 -12.98
N PHE A 165 -3.39 -11.94 -12.91
CA PHE A 165 -2.56 -12.90 -12.19
C PHE A 165 -3.03 -13.07 -10.73
N ILE A 166 -3.20 -11.97 -9.99
CA ILE A 166 -3.51 -12.02 -8.55
C ILE A 166 -4.95 -12.46 -8.27
N ARG A 167 -5.87 -12.24 -9.21
CA ARG A 167 -7.28 -12.66 -9.11
C ARG A 167 -7.49 -14.12 -9.50
N HIS A 168 -6.51 -14.75 -10.14
CA HIS A 168 -6.57 -16.17 -10.50
C HIS A 168 -6.71 -17.04 -9.24
N GLY A 169 -7.51 -18.11 -9.31
CA GLY A 169 -7.97 -18.86 -8.13
C GLY A 169 -6.86 -19.32 -7.18
N TYR A 170 -5.76 -19.85 -7.73
CA TYR A 170 -4.61 -20.30 -6.93
C TYR A 170 -3.70 -19.16 -6.43
N CYS A 171 -3.78 -17.98 -7.04
CA CYS A 171 -2.93 -16.82 -6.73
C CYS A 171 -3.54 -15.93 -5.65
N LYS A 172 -4.85 -16.04 -5.39
CA LYS A 172 -5.54 -15.26 -4.35
C LYS A 172 -4.92 -15.42 -2.96
N VAL A 173 -4.30 -16.58 -2.68
CA VAL A 173 -3.59 -16.82 -1.41
C VAL A 173 -2.43 -15.84 -1.22
N LEU A 174 -1.84 -15.32 -2.30
CA LEU A 174 -0.76 -14.35 -2.23
C LEU A 174 -1.22 -13.03 -1.61
N LEU A 175 -2.51 -12.68 -1.69
CA LEU A 175 -3.03 -11.43 -1.10
C LEU A 175 -3.01 -11.42 0.43
N ASP A 176 -2.85 -12.58 1.07
CA ASP A 176 -2.73 -12.69 2.52
C ASP A 176 -1.26 -12.51 2.94
N PRO A 177 -0.87 -11.35 3.54
CA PRO A 177 0.48 -11.19 4.07
C PRO A 177 0.76 -12.18 5.22
N GLY A 178 -0.29 -12.67 5.87
CA GLY A 178 -0.23 -13.68 6.93
C GLY A 178 0.31 -15.04 6.48
N LEU A 179 0.29 -15.32 5.17
CA LEU A 179 0.73 -16.59 4.61
C LEU A 179 2.18 -16.93 5.02
N LEU A 180 3.05 -15.93 5.13
CA LEU A 180 4.43 -16.08 5.58
C LEU A 180 4.52 -16.79 6.94
N TYR A 181 3.65 -16.43 7.89
CA TYR A 181 3.67 -16.96 9.26
C TYR A 181 3.16 -18.40 9.38
N SER A 182 2.57 -18.94 8.31
CA SER A 182 2.26 -20.37 8.20
C SER A 182 3.51 -21.21 7.89
N HIS A 183 4.56 -20.58 7.38
CA HIS A 183 5.83 -21.21 7.01
C HIS A 183 6.97 -20.88 7.98
N TYR A 184 6.98 -19.66 8.52
CA TYR A 184 8.04 -19.13 9.35
C TYR A 184 7.55 -18.75 10.75
N SER A 185 8.36 -18.99 11.79
CA SER A 185 8.23 -18.31 13.08
C SER A 185 8.69 -16.86 13.00
N GLU A 186 8.16 -16.03 13.90
CA GLU A 186 8.55 -14.61 14.00
C GLU A 186 10.04 -14.48 14.36
N ASP A 187 10.52 -15.30 15.31
CA ASP A 187 11.93 -15.36 15.69
C ASP A 187 12.87 -15.63 14.51
N LEU A 188 12.45 -16.51 13.59
CA LEU A 188 13.24 -16.83 12.40
C LEU A 188 13.23 -15.69 11.39
N LEU A 189 12.11 -14.98 11.23
CA LEU A 189 12.03 -13.83 10.32
C LEU A 189 12.88 -12.66 10.82
N VAL A 190 12.94 -12.42 12.13
CA VAL A 190 13.83 -11.41 12.72
C VAL A 190 15.29 -11.73 12.42
N LYS A 191 15.70 -13.00 12.54
CA LYS A 191 17.06 -13.46 12.19
C LYS A 191 17.31 -13.50 10.69
N GLY A 192 16.26 -13.67 9.89
CA GLY A 192 16.30 -13.80 8.44
C GLY A 192 16.35 -12.50 7.66
N ALA A 193 16.53 -11.37 8.35
CA ALA A 193 16.64 -10.06 7.72
C ALA A 193 17.89 -9.95 6.84
N SER A 194 19.06 -10.36 7.35
CA SER A 194 20.35 -10.27 6.65
C SER A 194 20.62 -11.46 5.72
N ASP A 195 20.20 -12.65 6.13
CA ASP A 195 20.51 -13.90 5.44
C ASP A 195 19.27 -14.75 5.25
N PHE A 196 19.27 -15.52 4.17
CA PHE A 196 18.18 -16.44 3.87
C PHE A 196 18.15 -17.60 4.88
N ASN A 197 16.98 -17.83 5.47
CA ASN A 197 16.69 -19.00 6.28
C ASN A 197 15.58 -19.86 5.65
N LEU A 198 15.73 -21.18 5.77
CA LEU A 198 14.69 -22.13 5.38
C LEU A 198 13.51 -22.08 6.38
N PRO A 199 12.26 -22.32 5.94
CA PRO A 199 11.12 -22.30 6.85
C PRO A 199 11.22 -23.37 7.93
N ASP A 200 10.83 -23.01 9.14
CA ASP A 200 10.85 -23.86 10.33
C ASP A 200 9.50 -24.50 10.67
N LYS A 201 8.38 -23.96 10.18
CA LYS A 201 7.04 -24.51 10.43
C LYS A 201 6.55 -25.43 9.32
N LYS A 202 6.65 -24.98 8.07
CA LYS A 202 6.12 -25.71 6.91
C LYS A 202 7.03 -25.53 5.70
N PRO A 203 7.38 -26.61 4.97
CA PRO A 203 8.24 -26.49 3.79
C PRO A 203 7.57 -25.63 2.72
N LEU A 204 8.40 -24.91 1.95
CA LEU A 204 7.93 -24.17 0.78
C LEU A 204 7.39 -25.13 -0.28
N PRO A 205 6.40 -24.71 -1.08
CA PRO A 205 5.90 -25.54 -2.16
C PRO A 205 6.99 -25.79 -3.20
N ASN A 206 7.15 -27.05 -3.59
CA ASN A 206 8.10 -27.46 -4.62
C ASN A 206 7.58 -27.12 -6.02
N LEU A 207 8.52 -26.67 -6.87
CA LEU A 207 8.29 -26.41 -8.29
C LEU A 207 8.60 -27.63 -9.18
N VAL A 208 9.04 -28.73 -8.58
CA VAL A 208 9.43 -29.95 -9.31
C VAL A 208 8.18 -30.79 -9.58
N ARG A 209 7.84 -30.95 -10.87
CA ARG A 209 7.17 -32.14 -11.39
C ARG A 209 8.22 -33.10 -11.90
#